data_AF-A0A530AEE0-F1
#
_entry.id   AF-A0A530AEE0-F1
#
_cell.length_a   1.000
_cell.length_b   1.000
_cell.length_c   1.000
_cell.angle_alpha   90.00
_cell.angle_beta   90.00
_cell.angle_gamma   90.00
#
_symmetry.space_group_name_H-M   'P 1'
#
loop_
_entity.id
_entity.type
_entity.pdbx_description
1 polymer ?
#
loop_
_entity_poly.entity_id
_entity_poly.type
_entity_poly.pdbx_seq_one_letter_code
_entity_poly.pdbx_strand_id
1 'polypeptide(L)'
;LEAAATLAESDELKPKPRAALREVAANFERWQKALETKPHTELAETILEESGYTDMWKNDRSADAPGRLENLKELIRSMEEYESLRSFLEHVALVMDAEQNAEQDAV
;
A
#
# COMPACT_ATOMS: atom_id res chain seq x y z
N LEU A 1 1.78 8.03 13.06
CA LEU A 1 2.74 6.95 13.38
C LEU A 1 3.20 7.00 14.84
N GLU A 2 3.35 8.19 15.42
CA GLU A 2 3.80 8.39 16.81
C GLU A 2 3.04 7.56 17.85
N ALA A 3 1.70 7.62 17.88
CA ALA A 3 0.92 6.84 18.85
C ALA A 3 1.10 5.31 18.73
N ALA A 4 1.26 4.79 17.51
CA ALA A 4 1.52 3.38 17.26
C ALA A 4 2.95 2.98 17.70
N ALA A 5 3.94 3.86 17.47
CA ALA A 5 5.30 3.67 17.95
C ALA A 5 5.37 3.69 19.48
N THR A 6 4.71 4.66 20.13
CA THR A 6 4.63 4.74 21.59
C THR A 6 3.96 3.49 22.20
N LEU A 7 2.83 3.05 21.63
CA LEU A 7 2.16 1.84 22.10
C LEU A 7 3.01 0.58 21.89
N ALA A 8 3.75 0.52 20.78
CA ALA A 8 4.67 -0.57 20.48
C ALA A 8 5.92 -0.59 21.38
N GLU A 9 6.25 0.52 22.05
CA GLU A 9 7.33 0.63 23.03
C GLU A 9 6.84 0.43 24.48
N SER A 10 5.53 0.48 24.71
CA SER A 10 4.91 0.26 26.02
C SER A 10 4.77 -1.23 26.41
N ASP A 11 4.42 -1.48 27.67
CA ASP A 11 4.05 -2.80 28.19
C ASP A 11 2.54 -3.10 28.14
N GLU A 12 1.75 -2.26 27.46
CA GLU A 12 0.29 -2.42 27.37
C GLU A 12 -0.13 -3.57 26.44
N LEU A 13 0.77 -4.01 25.54
CA LEU A 13 0.55 -5.10 24.61
C LEU A 13 1.38 -6.33 24.97
N LYS A 14 0.78 -7.51 24.78
CA LYS A 14 1.52 -8.79 24.84
C LYS A 14 2.68 -8.79 23.82
N PRO A 15 3.76 -9.57 24.06
CA PRO A 15 4.98 -9.49 23.24
C PRO A 15 4.77 -9.65 21.73
N LYS A 16 3.93 -10.60 21.30
CA LYS A 16 3.71 -10.87 19.86
C LYS A 16 2.94 -9.74 19.15
N PRO A 17 1.76 -9.30 19.61
CA PRO A 17 1.08 -8.13 19.03
C PRO A 17 1.94 -6.86 19.06
N ARG A 18 2.71 -6.64 20.13
CA ARG A 18 3.63 -5.50 20.25
C ARG A 18 4.72 -5.52 19.17
N ALA A 19 5.34 -6.68 18.95
CA ALA A 19 6.36 -6.85 17.91
C ALA A 19 5.78 -6.59 16.52
N ALA A 20 4.59 -7.13 16.23
CA ALA A 20 3.91 -6.89 14.95
C ALA A 20 3.57 -5.41 14.73
N LEU A 21 3.05 -4.72 15.77
CA LEU A 21 2.75 -3.28 15.68
C LEU A 21 4.03 -2.45 15.44
N ARG A 22 5.12 -2.82 16.11
CA ARG A 22 6.43 -2.17 15.93
C ARG A 22 6.93 -2.31 14.50
N GLU A 23 6.85 -3.52 13.95
CA GLU A 23 7.27 -3.82 12.57
C GLU A 23 6.48 -2.99 11.56
N VAL A 24 5.14 -3.00 11.66
CA VAL A 24 4.28 -2.20 10.76
C VAL A 24 4.58 -0.71 10.87
N ALA A 25 4.72 -0.17 12.09
CA ALA A 25 5.04 1.24 12.28
C ALA A 25 6.40 1.61 11.68
N ALA A 26 7.41 0.76 11.88
CA ALA A 26 8.74 0.96 11.32
C ALA A 26 8.74 0.87 9.78
N ASN A 27 7.95 -0.03 9.19
CA ASN A 27 7.81 -0.14 7.75
C ASN A 27 7.24 1.15 7.15
N PHE A 28 6.15 1.68 7.71
CA PHE A 28 5.59 2.96 7.25
C PHE A 28 6.57 4.13 7.36
N GLU A 29 7.34 4.20 8.45
CA GLU A 29 8.36 5.24 8.61
C GLU A 29 9.45 5.12 7.53
N ARG A 30 9.94 3.91 7.26
CA ARG A 30 10.94 3.67 6.21
C ARG A 30 10.41 4.02 4.82
N TRP A 31 9.19 3.59 4.49
CA TRP A 31 8.58 3.88 3.19
C TRP A 31 8.31 5.38 3.02
N GLN A 32 7.87 6.07 4.07
CA GLN A 32 7.70 7.52 4.05
C GLN A 32 9.00 8.24 3.72
N LYS A 33 10.11 7.85 4.35
CA LYS A 33 11.45 8.40 4.05
C LYS A 33 11.91 8.06 2.63
N ALA A 34 11.60 6.86 2.15
CA ALA A 34 11.96 6.42 0.82
C ALA A 34 11.28 7.24 -0.30
N LEU A 35 10.11 7.83 -0.05
CA LEU A 35 9.43 8.73 -1.02
C LEU A 35 10.33 9.89 -1.49
N GLU A 36 11.26 10.34 -0.66
CA GLU A 36 12.14 11.47 -0.98
C GLU A 36 13.30 11.08 -1.93
N THR A 37 13.58 9.79 -2.08
CA THR A 37 14.83 9.31 -2.70
C THR A 37 14.66 8.17 -3.70
N LYS A 38 13.49 7.51 -3.71
CA LYS A 38 13.20 6.41 -4.62
C LYS A 38 12.14 6.80 -5.65
N PRO A 39 12.25 6.30 -6.90
CA PRO A 39 11.12 6.29 -7.83
C PRO A 39 9.89 5.65 -7.19
N HIS A 40 8.71 6.22 -7.44
CA HIS A 40 7.46 5.78 -6.82
C HIS A 40 7.03 4.38 -7.24
N THR A 41 7.39 3.93 -8.44
CA THR A 41 7.16 2.57 -8.93
C THR A 41 7.97 1.55 -8.13
N GLU A 42 9.28 1.78 -7.98
CA GLU A 42 10.16 0.95 -7.16
C GLU A 42 9.73 0.92 -5.68
N LEU A 43 9.27 2.06 -5.16
CA LEU A 43 8.75 2.13 -3.79
C LEU A 43 7.45 1.32 -3.65
N ALA A 44 6.54 1.39 -4.63
CA ALA A 44 5.31 0.63 -4.60
C ALA A 44 5.56 -0.89 -4.66
N GLU A 45 6.50 -1.34 -5.49
CA GLU A 45 6.97 -2.73 -5.48
C GLU A 45 7.52 -3.13 -4.11
N THR A 46 8.40 -2.30 -3.53
CA THR A 46 8.97 -2.50 -2.19
C THR A 46 7.86 -2.65 -1.13
N ILE A 47 6.83 -1.80 -1.18
CA ILE A 47 5.69 -1.85 -0.25
C ILE A 47 4.90 -3.16 -0.43
N LEU A 48 4.61 -3.57 -1.67
CA LEU A 48 3.86 -4.79 -1.96
C LEU A 48 4.58 -6.06 -1.48
N GLU A 49 5.91 -6.08 -1.58
CA GLU A 49 6.76 -7.17 -1.09
C GLU A 49 6.88 -7.15 0.45
N GLU A 50 7.32 -6.03 1.03
CA GLU A 50 7.57 -5.91 2.48
C GLU A 50 6.27 -5.98 3.32
N SER A 51 5.12 -5.64 2.75
CA SER A 51 3.82 -5.86 3.40
C SER A 51 3.36 -7.31 3.37
N GLY A 52 4.02 -8.16 2.57
CA GLY A 52 3.64 -9.56 2.34
C GLY A 52 2.43 -9.72 1.40
N TYR A 53 1.92 -8.65 0.79
CA TYR A 53 0.72 -8.71 -0.05
C TYR A 53 0.95 -9.49 -1.34
N THR A 54 2.12 -9.32 -1.96
CA THR A 54 2.52 -10.11 -3.13
C THR A 54 2.67 -11.60 -2.76
N ASP A 55 3.32 -11.89 -1.63
CA ASP A 55 3.54 -13.26 -1.20
C ASP A 55 2.27 -13.97 -0.74
N MET A 56 1.31 -13.22 -0.19
CA MET A 56 -0.04 -13.73 0.09
C MET A 56 -0.66 -14.32 -1.18
N TRP A 57 -0.67 -13.56 -2.28
CA TRP A 57 -1.25 -14.03 -3.55
C TRP A 57 -0.42 -15.12 -4.24
N LYS A 58 0.92 -15.09 -4.13
CA LYS A 58 1.77 -16.18 -4.66
C LYS A 58 1.49 -17.52 -3.97
N ASN A 59 1.15 -17.49 -2.69
CA ASN A 59 0.89 -18.70 -1.90
C ASN A 59 -0.58 -19.14 -1.91
N ASP A 60 -1.48 -18.30 -2.42
CA ASP A 60 -2.89 -18.61 -2.56
C ASP A 60 -3.13 -19.58 -3.73
N ARG A 61 -4.02 -20.55 -3.53
CA ARG A 61 -4.35 -21.62 -4.51
C ARG A 61 -5.70 -21.43 -5.18
N SER A 62 -6.38 -20.33 -4.88
CA SER A 62 -7.63 -19.94 -5.52
C SER A 62 -7.43 -19.63 -7.00
N ALA A 63 -8.52 -19.74 -7.77
CA ALA A 63 -8.49 -19.51 -9.22
C ALA A 63 -8.24 -18.03 -9.58
N ASP A 64 -8.52 -17.08 -8.68
CA ASP A 64 -8.34 -15.65 -8.89
C ASP A 64 -6.93 -15.16 -8.55
N ALA A 65 -6.14 -15.92 -7.78
CA ALA A 65 -4.79 -15.52 -7.37
C ALA A 65 -3.87 -15.08 -8.53
N PRO A 66 -3.79 -15.80 -9.68
CA PRO A 66 -2.99 -15.34 -10.81
C PRO A 66 -3.46 -14.00 -11.39
N GLY A 67 -4.78 -13.79 -11.46
CA GLY A 67 -5.35 -12.52 -11.93
C GLY A 67 -5.06 -11.37 -10.98
N ARG A 68 -5.07 -11.62 -9.67
CA ARG A 68 -4.69 -10.61 -8.66
C ARG A 68 -3.23 -10.21 -8.78
N LEU A 69 -2.32 -11.17 -9.00
CA LEU A 69 -0.91 -10.88 -9.25
C LEU A 69 -0.70 -10.05 -10.52
N GLU A 70 -1.46 -10.33 -11.58
CA GLU A 70 -1.38 -9.53 -12.81
C GLU A 70 -1.90 -8.11 -12.60
N ASN A 71 -3.00 -7.95 -11.88
CA ASN A 71 -3.51 -6.63 -11.51
C ASN A 71 -2.48 -5.81 -10.72
N LEU A 72 -1.70 -6.44 -9.84
CA LEU A 72 -0.63 -5.75 -9.10
C LEU A 72 0.49 -5.28 -10.02
N LYS A 73 0.88 -6.07 -11.04
CA LYS A 73 1.87 -5.63 -12.03
C LYS A 73 1.36 -4.48 -12.89
N GLU A 74 0.11 -4.60 -13.36
CA GLU A 74 -0.51 -3.55 -14.17
C GLU A 74 -0.70 -2.26 -13.35
N LEU A 75 -0.98 -2.37 -12.05
CA LEU A 75 -0.96 -1.21 -11.15
C LEU A 75 0.41 -0.51 -11.18
N ILE A 76 1.51 -1.23 -10.95
CA ILE A 76 2.87 -0.65 -11.00
C ILE A 76 3.18 -0.03 -12.36
N ARG A 77 2.80 -0.72 -13.45
CA ARG A 77 2.98 -0.22 -14.80
C ARG A 77 2.19 1.06 -15.05
N SER A 78 0.94 1.14 -14.61
CA SER A 78 0.11 2.34 -14.74
C SER A 78 0.70 3.53 -13.97
N MET A 79 1.44 3.28 -12.90
CA MET A 79 2.12 4.33 -12.15
C MET A 79 3.29 4.96 -12.94
N GLU A 80 3.88 4.28 -13.93
CA GLU A 80 4.98 4.82 -14.75
C GLU A 80 4.60 6.08 -15.54
N GLU A 81 3.30 6.27 -15.80
CA GLU A 81 2.78 7.43 -16.52
C GLU A 81 2.79 8.72 -15.68
N TYR A 82 3.07 8.62 -14.38
CA TYR A 82 3.03 9.71 -13.42
C TYR A 82 4.43 10.05 -12.91
N GLU A 83 4.66 11.33 -12.63
CA GLU A 83 5.96 11.81 -12.16
C GLU A 83 6.25 11.48 -10.68
N SER A 84 5.21 11.17 -9.90
CA SER A 84 5.32 10.88 -8.47
C SER A 84 4.12 10.09 -7.96
N LEU A 85 4.28 9.45 -6.79
CA LEU A 85 3.18 8.78 -6.09
C LEU A 85 2.04 9.76 -5.78
N ARG A 86 2.36 11.01 -5.44
CA ARG A 86 1.37 12.05 -5.15
C ARG A 86 0.50 12.33 -6.38
N SER A 87 1.13 12.57 -7.53
CA SER A 87 0.44 12.85 -8.79
C SER A 87 -0.49 11.69 -9.19
N PHE A 88 -0.01 10.44 -9.05
CA PHE A 88 -0.81 9.25 -9.28
C PHE A 88 -2.05 9.19 -8.37
N LEU A 89 -1.87 9.38 -7.05
CA LEU A 89 -2.97 9.32 -6.09
C LEU A 89 -3.98 10.45 -6.27
N GLU A 90 -3.53 11.65 -6.66
CA GLU A 90 -4.41 12.77 -6.99
C GLU A 90 -5.28 12.44 -8.21
N HIS A 91 -4.71 11.83 -9.25
CA HIS A 91 -5.48 11.37 -10.40
C HIS A 91 -6.52 10.30 -10.02
N VAL A 92 -6.10 9.28 -9.26
CA VAL A 92 -7.01 8.22 -8.80
C VAL A 92 -8.17 8.80 -7.98
N ALA A 93 -7.89 9.72 -7.06
CA ALA A 93 -8.92 10.36 -6.25
C ALA A 93 -9.94 11.14 -7.11
N LEU A 94 -9.49 11.84 -8.15
CA LEU A 94 -10.37 12.56 -9.07
C LEU A 94 -11.24 11.63 -9.91
N VAL A 95 -10.68 10.54 -10.42
CA VAL A 95 -11.43 9.53 -11.19
C VAL A 95 -12.48 8.87 -10.30
N MET A 96 -12.14 8.48 -9.08
CA MET A 96 -13.07 7.86 -8.14
C MET A 96 -14.22 8.80 -7.74
N ASP A 97 -13.94 10.09 -7.50
CA ASP A 97 -14.97 11.08 -7.20
C ASP A 97 -15.91 11.28 -8.41
N ALA A 98 -15.38 11.31 -9.63
CA ALA A 98 -16.20 11.39 -10.84
C ALA A 98 -17.09 10.15 -11.04
N GLU A 99 -16.57 8.94 -10.83
CA GLU A 99 -17.34 7.69 -10.93
C GLU A 99 -18.47 7.64 -9.88
N GLN A 100 -18.18 8.04 -8.63
CA GLN A 100 -19.17 8.07 -7.56
C GLN A 100 -20.31 9.06 -7.84
N ASN A 101 -20.01 10.23 -8.39
CA ASN A 101 -21.04 11.20 -8.78
C ASN A 101 -21.88 10.71 -9.97
N ALA A 102 -21.26 10.03 -10.95
CA ALA A 102 -21.98 9.46 -12.09
C ALA A 102 -22.98 8.36 -11.67
N GLU A 103 -22.64 7.54 -10.67
CA GLU A 103 -23.57 6.56 -10.10
C GLU A 103 -24.75 7.22 -9.35
N GLN A 104 -24.52 8.37 -8.72
CA GLN A 104 -25.56 9.14 -8.01
C GLN A 104 -26.51 9.89 -8.94
N ASP A 105 -26.02 10.35 -10.09
CA ASP A 105 -26.86 10.99 -11.12
C ASP A 105 -27.69 9.97 -11.93
N ALA A 106 -27.30 8.70 -11.90
CA ALA A 106 -27.97 7.61 -12.61
C ALA A 106 -29.10 6.92 -11.81
N VAL A 107 -29.38 7.36 -10.57
CA VAL A 107 -30.42 6.80 -9.67
C VAL A 107 -31.62 7.72 -9.46
#